data_AF-A2FW65-F1
#
_entry.id   AF-A2FW65-F1
#
_cell.length_a   1.000
_cell.length_b   1.000
_cell.length_c   1.000
_cell.angle_alpha   90.00
_cell.angle_beta   90.00
_cell.angle_gamma   90.00
#
_symmetry.space_group_name_H-M   'P 1'
#
loop_
_entity.id
_entity.type
_entity.pdbx_description
1 polymer ?
#
loop_
_entity_poly.entity_id
_entity_poly.type
_entity_poly.pdbx_seq_one_letter_code
_entity_poly.pdbx_strand_id
1 'polypeptide(L)'
;MFNAICSFEWSPDPTDIKQLDIHPKDYDISDDIVQIKGCCFPANITSDNNGVQVFNTNNYTGHSYVFPLHDKYYAIVILTVSFKPCLFTDFLESVKKSLLEDTTSDCDVRFGLIRSLLTSWELSSEKLIVNYPFNQFTIDLAATENWTQSYDISPVSSAIDPIWKSLLSNQGILILGATAEICSNAVLAILSIIEPLKYYDPLLIYTKSGDPRFQEILDGSTKYKLVGTTEAFQPKKGQFGVVINIPDGHFTPCPELQNQYQQKTTRFFSVVLSAMNQALYTDPYFDILEKPISNIQTYTQNSPLFQKQFFDRVEKTETFRHWRNRKKIREQTRGAFLSVPSSEALKKLPDDKLIVAQDEVTRIYNTANGDQHYQTVLKIHLKAIAKRIKGLPVVIE
;
A
#
# COMPACT_ATOMS: atom_id res chain seq x y z
N MET A 1 -10.47 12.44 -8.28
CA MET A 1 -10.04 12.00 -6.93
C MET A 1 -10.60 10.63 -6.57
N PHE A 2 -11.88 10.39 -6.85
CA PHE A 2 -12.49 9.06 -6.90
C PHE A 2 -12.72 8.67 -8.38
N ASN A 3 -13.04 7.41 -8.62
CA ASN A 3 -13.32 6.83 -9.93
C ASN A 3 -14.82 6.64 -10.15
N ALA A 4 -15.50 6.05 -9.17
CA ALA A 4 -16.95 5.88 -9.19
C ALA A 4 -17.55 5.88 -7.78
N ILE A 5 -18.86 6.11 -7.71
CA ILE A 5 -19.69 5.94 -6.51
C ILE A 5 -20.82 5.00 -6.89
N CYS A 6 -21.02 3.94 -6.11
CA CYS A 6 -22.05 2.93 -6.36
C CYS A 6 -22.98 2.84 -5.15
N SER A 7 -24.26 2.57 -5.39
CA SER A 7 -25.21 2.19 -4.33
C SER A 7 -25.66 0.74 -4.51
N PHE A 8 -25.76 0.03 -3.40
CA PHE A 8 -26.20 -1.36 -3.36
C PHE A 8 -27.30 -1.55 -2.33
N GLU A 9 -28.24 -2.45 -2.63
CA GLU A 9 -29.25 -2.97 -1.71
C GLU A 9 -28.93 -4.44 -1.43
N TRP A 10 -29.00 -4.84 -0.17
CA TRP A 10 -28.94 -6.23 0.24
C TRP A 10 -30.28 -6.67 0.83
N SER A 11 -30.78 -7.80 0.33
CA SER A 11 -31.92 -8.51 0.92
C SER A 11 -31.41 -9.76 1.65
N PRO A 12 -31.93 -10.09 2.85
CA PRO A 12 -31.58 -11.32 3.55
C PRO A 12 -32.04 -12.57 2.79
N ASP A 13 -33.20 -12.48 2.14
CA ASP A 13 -33.88 -13.59 1.47
C ASP A 13 -34.52 -13.12 0.14
N PRO A 14 -34.04 -13.58 -1.03
CA PRO A 14 -32.78 -14.30 -1.22
C PRO A 14 -31.58 -13.43 -0.86
N THR A 15 -30.45 -14.04 -0.47
CA THR A 15 -29.17 -13.33 -0.28
C THR A 15 -28.66 -12.80 -1.61
N ASP A 16 -29.21 -11.67 -2.04
CA ASP A 16 -28.88 -10.99 -3.28
C ASP A 16 -28.43 -9.57 -2.98
N ILE A 17 -27.44 -9.13 -3.74
CA ILE A 17 -26.93 -7.76 -3.69
C ILE A 17 -27.23 -7.13 -5.04
N LYS A 18 -28.18 -6.20 -5.03
CA LYS A 18 -28.59 -5.46 -6.21
C LYS A 18 -27.85 -4.13 -6.26
N GLN A 19 -27.20 -3.84 -7.38
CA GLN A 19 -26.70 -2.49 -7.66
C GLN A 19 -27.88 -1.60 -8.04
N LEU A 20 -28.02 -0.46 -7.36
CA LEU A 20 -29.13 0.47 -7.58
C LEU A 20 -28.72 1.61 -8.53
N ASP A 21 -27.60 2.27 -8.25
CA ASP A 21 -27.09 3.39 -9.06
C ASP A 21 -25.56 3.37 -9.11
N ILE A 22 -25.01 4.08 -10.11
CA ILE A 22 -23.59 4.32 -10.29
C ILE A 22 -23.33 5.71 -10.88
N HIS A 23 -22.30 6.37 -10.38
CA HIS A 23 -21.82 7.64 -10.90
C HIS A 23 -20.31 7.58 -11.18
N PRO A 24 -19.84 7.94 -12.38
CA PRO A 24 -20.60 8.22 -13.61
C PRO A 24 -21.46 7.03 -14.09
N LYS A 25 -22.55 7.30 -14.81
CA LYS A 25 -23.53 6.25 -15.21
C LYS A 25 -22.96 5.22 -16.18
N ASP A 26 -21.93 5.61 -16.91
CA ASP A 26 -21.22 4.84 -17.92
C ASP A 26 -19.92 4.21 -17.39
N TYR A 27 -19.63 4.36 -16.08
CA TYR A 27 -18.43 3.78 -15.50
C TYR A 27 -18.55 2.25 -15.42
N ASP A 28 -17.58 1.55 -16.00
CA ASP A 28 -17.55 0.09 -16.00
C ASP A 28 -16.82 -0.44 -14.76
N ILE A 29 -17.51 -1.27 -13.99
CA ILE A 29 -16.97 -1.97 -12.81
C ILE A 29 -17.11 -3.49 -12.93
N SER A 30 -17.39 -4.00 -14.14
CA SER A 30 -17.67 -5.42 -14.38
C SER A 30 -16.54 -6.34 -13.93
N ASP A 31 -15.28 -5.93 -14.09
CA ASP A 31 -14.10 -6.68 -13.67
C ASP A 31 -13.98 -6.85 -12.14
N ASP A 32 -14.58 -5.94 -11.37
CA ASP A 32 -14.46 -5.90 -9.91
C ASP A 32 -15.80 -6.13 -9.18
N ILE A 33 -16.93 -6.21 -9.90
CA ILE A 33 -18.29 -6.26 -9.30
C ILE A 33 -18.46 -7.41 -8.32
N VAL A 34 -17.86 -8.56 -8.61
CA VAL A 34 -17.94 -9.75 -7.74
C VAL A 34 -17.28 -9.46 -6.40
N GLN A 35 -16.11 -8.82 -6.40
CA GLN A 35 -15.36 -8.46 -5.19
C GLN A 35 -16.05 -7.31 -4.45
N ILE A 36 -16.61 -6.34 -5.18
CA ILE A 36 -17.37 -5.24 -4.59
C ILE A 36 -18.58 -5.80 -3.83
N LYS A 37 -19.41 -6.63 -4.48
CA LYS A 37 -20.56 -7.27 -3.82
C LYS A 37 -20.13 -8.17 -2.65
N GLY A 38 -19.01 -8.89 -2.82
CA GLY A 38 -18.44 -9.74 -1.77
C GLY A 38 -18.02 -8.98 -0.52
N CYS A 39 -17.63 -7.70 -0.62
CA CYS A 39 -17.04 -6.94 0.49
C CYS A 39 -17.78 -5.65 0.88
N CYS A 40 -18.78 -5.18 0.12
CA CYS A 40 -19.45 -3.91 0.41
C CYS A 40 -20.35 -3.96 1.64
N PHE A 41 -20.81 -5.15 2.03
CA PHE A 41 -21.54 -5.40 3.28
C PHE A 41 -20.69 -6.23 4.26
N PRO A 42 -20.80 -6.00 5.57
CA PRO A 42 -20.16 -6.87 6.57
C PRO A 42 -20.73 -8.30 6.51
N ALA A 43 -20.03 -9.27 7.11
CA ALA A 43 -20.49 -10.67 7.15
C ALA A 43 -21.76 -10.83 8.01
N ASN A 44 -21.77 -10.18 9.18
CA ASN A 44 -22.90 -10.21 10.11
C ASN A 44 -23.61 -8.86 10.06
N ILE A 45 -24.73 -8.82 9.34
CA ILE A 45 -25.60 -7.65 9.26
C ILE A 45 -26.61 -7.74 10.42
N THR A 46 -26.56 -6.76 11.33
CA THR A 46 -27.52 -6.56 12.42
C THR A 46 -28.30 -5.27 12.21
N SER A 47 -29.42 -5.10 12.92
CA SER A 47 -30.26 -3.89 12.84
C SER A 47 -29.51 -2.59 13.13
N ASP A 48 -28.39 -2.69 13.85
CA ASP A 48 -27.60 -1.54 14.29
C ASP A 48 -26.39 -1.29 13.37
N ASN A 49 -26.26 -2.02 12.26
CA ASN A 49 -25.15 -1.89 11.32
C ASN A 49 -25.19 -0.57 10.57
N ASN A 50 -24.65 0.46 11.21
CA ASN A 50 -24.41 1.78 10.66
C ASN A 50 -22.90 2.09 10.77
N GLY A 51 -22.13 1.74 9.74
CA GLY A 51 -20.67 1.70 9.83
C GLY A 51 -19.97 2.08 8.52
N VAL A 52 -18.73 2.53 8.67
CA VAL A 52 -17.82 2.77 7.54
C VAL A 52 -16.73 1.71 7.56
N GLN A 53 -16.48 1.10 6.42
CA GLN A 53 -15.45 0.07 6.27
C GLN A 53 -14.67 0.27 4.97
N VAL A 54 -13.43 -0.21 4.96
CA VAL A 54 -12.56 -0.16 3.78
C VAL A 54 -12.25 -1.57 3.28
N PHE A 55 -12.32 -1.77 1.97
CA PHE A 55 -11.89 -2.99 1.30
C PHE A 55 -11.11 -2.62 0.03
N ASN A 56 -10.55 -3.61 -0.66
CA ASN A 56 -9.93 -3.39 -1.96
C ASN A 56 -10.35 -4.48 -2.94
N THR A 57 -10.37 -4.14 -4.22
CA THR A 57 -10.58 -5.04 -5.35
C THR A 57 -9.23 -5.27 -6.06
N ASN A 58 -9.24 -5.77 -7.29
CA ASN A 58 -8.02 -5.82 -8.10
C ASN A 58 -7.56 -4.42 -8.52
N ASN A 59 -8.51 -3.55 -8.86
CA ASN A 59 -8.22 -2.23 -9.44
C ASN A 59 -8.46 -1.05 -8.49
N TYR A 60 -9.25 -1.23 -7.42
CA TYR A 60 -9.72 -0.12 -6.59
C TYR A 60 -9.55 -0.38 -5.10
N THR A 61 -9.47 0.71 -4.35
CA THR A 61 -9.84 0.76 -2.92
C THR A 61 -11.30 1.19 -2.84
N GLY A 62 -12.11 0.44 -2.08
CA GLY A 62 -13.52 0.71 -1.84
C GLY A 62 -13.74 1.22 -0.41
N HIS A 63 -14.44 2.33 -0.27
CA HIS A 63 -14.89 2.88 1.01
C HIS A 63 -16.40 2.73 1.09
N SER A 64 -16.89 1.82 1.94
CA SER A 64 -18.31 1.49 2.05
C SER A 64 -18.92 2.16 3.28
N TYR A 65 -20.02 2.87 3.08
CA TYR A 65 -20.91 3.33 4.14
C TYR A 65 -22.16 2.45 4.11
N VAL A 66 -22.34 1.62 5.16
CA VAL A 66 -23.46 0.67 5.30
C VAL A 66 -24.45 1.21 6.32
N PHE A 67 -25.74 1.16 6.00
CA PHE A 67 -26.81 1.60 6.90
C PHE A 67 -28.12 0.82 6.68
N PRO A 68 -28.94 0.63 7.73
CA PRO A 68 -30.27 0.03 7.63
C PRO A 68 -31.31 1.08 7.19
N LEU A 69 -32.31 0.66 6.41
CA LEU A 69 -33.49 1.47 6.07
C LEU A 69 -34.66 0.56 5.68
N HIS A 70 -35.83 0.72 6.32
CA HIS A 70 -37.06 -0.03 6.02
C HIS A 70 -36.86 -1.56 5.87
N ASP A 71 -36.27 -2.19 6.89
CA ASP A 71 -35.96 -3.65 6.95
C ASP A 71 -34.96 -4.16 5.90
N LYS A 72 -34.36 -3.26 5.14
CA LYS A 72 -33.29 -3.54 4.17
C LYS A 72 -31.99 -2.88 4.60
N TYR A 73 -30.92 -3.30 3.93
CA TYR A 73 -29.60 -2.72 4.15
C TYR A 73 -29.07 -2.15 2.84
N TYR A 74 -28.46 -0.99 2.96
CA TYR A 74 -27.90 -0.26 1.84
C TYR A 74 -26.42 -0.03 2.08
N ALA A 75 -25.66 -0.01 0.98
CA ALA A 75 -24.26 0.36 1.00
C ALA A 75 -23.99 1.40 -0.09
N ILE A 76 -23.33 2.49 0.28
CA ILE A 76 -22.78 3.46 -0.68
C ILE A 76 -21.27 3.29 -0.69
N VAL A 77 -20.72 2.93 -1.85
CA VAL A 77 -19.30 2.60 -2.03
C VAL A 77 -18.62 3.64 -2.89
N ILE A 78 -17.58 4.29 -2.36
CA ILE A 78 -16.67 5.14 -3.13
C ILE A 78 -15.51 4.26 -3.61
N LEU A 79 -15.31 4.20 -4.93
CA LEU A 79 -14.21 3.49 -5.57
C LEU A 79 -13.11 4.47 -5.98
N THR A 80 -11.86 4.15 -5.65
CA THR A 80 -10.70 4.97 -6.03
C THR A 80 -9.46 4.13 -6.31
N VAL A 81 -8.70 4.50 -7.34
CA VAL A 81 -7.34 3.98 -7.57
C VAL A 81 -6.31 4.63 -6.65
N SER A 82 -6.66 5.78 -6.05
CA SER A 82 -5.78 6.52 -5.15
C SER A 82 -5.93 5.99 -3.72
N PHE A 83 -4.88 5.36 -3.19
CA PHE A 83 -4.85 4.95 -1.79
C PHE A 83 -4.76 6.15 -0.85
N LYS A 84 -5.91 6.66 -0.41
CA LYS A 84 -6.06 7.79 0.53
C LYS A 84 -7.12 7.50 1.60
N PRO A 85 -6.96 6.43 2.39
CA PRO A 85 -8.06 5.88 3.15
C PRO A 85 -8.58 6.80 4.25
N CYS A 86 -7.74 7.58 4.95
CA CYS A 86 -8.24 8.55 5.94
C CYS A 86 -9.17 9.60 5.31
N LEU A 87 -8.84 10.13 4.13
CA LEU A 87 -9.64 11.14 3.45
C LEU A 87 -11.07 10.67 3.17
N PHE A 88 -11.22 9.48 2.60
CA PHE A 88 -12.56 8.97 2.25
C PHE A 88 -13.32 8.42 3.46
N THR A 89 -12.61 7.84 4.44
CA THR A 89 -13.23 7.32 5.67
C THR A 89 -13.72 8.47 6.54
N ASP A 90 -12.91 9.50 6.77
CA ASP A 90 -13.30 10.69 7.54
C ASP A 90 -14.45 11.43 6.85
N PHE A 91 -14.47 11.48 5.51
CA PHE A 91 -15.58 12.01 4.74
C PHE A 91 -16.87 11.25 4.99
N LEU A 92 -16.86 9.91 4.85
CA LEU A 92 -18.04 9.08 5.06
C LEU A 92 -18.51 9.11 6.52
N GLU A 93 -17.61 9.16 7.49
CA GLU A 93 -17.95 9.34 8.90
C GLU A 93 -18.59 10.72 9.17
N SER A 94 -18.13 11.77 8.49
CA SER A 94 -18.77 13.09 8.56
C SER A 94 -20.18 13.08 7.95
N VAL A 95 -20.36 12.39 6.81
CA VAL A 95 -21.68 12.19 6.19
C VAL A 95 -22.60 11.40 7.12
N LYS A 96 -22.13 10.27 7.67
CA LYS A 96 -22.87 9.46 8.63
C LYS A 96 -23.35 10.32 9.81
N LYS A 97 -22.46 11.13 10.40
CA LYS A 97 -22.81 12.07 11.48
C LYS A 97 -23.88 13.08 11.06
N SER A 98 -23.81 13.62 9.83
CA SER A 98 -24.81 14.57 9.33
C SER A 98 -26.21 13.98 9.13
N LEU A 99 -26.30 12.65 9.07
CA LEU A 99 -27.54 11.91 8.85
C LEU A 99 -28.08 11.25 10.12
N LEU A 100 -27.43 11.43 11.29
CA LEU A 100 -27.87 10.82 12.55
C LEU A 100 -29.23 11.34 13.02
N GLU A 101 -29.56 12.60 12.70
CA GLU A 101 -30.85 13.22 13.03
C GLU A 101 -31.95 12.93 11.99
N ASP A 102 -31.56 12.50 10.78
CA ASP A 102 -32.48 12.20 9.67
C ASP A 102 -32.52 10.69 9.38
N THR A 103 -33.31 9.98 10.18
CA THR A 103 -33.59 8.55 10.01
C THR A 103 -34.55 8.25 8.85
N THR A 104 -35.12 9.27 8.21
CA THR A 104 -36.11 9.13 7.14
C THR A 104 -35.53 9.28 5.73
N SER A 105 -34.31 9.80 5.62
CA SER A 105 -33.62 9.97 4.34
C SER A 105 -33.41 8.64 3.61
N ASP A 106 -33.99 8.54 2.42
CA ASP A 106 -33.87 7.39 1.53
C ASP A 106 -32.43 7.22 1.00
N CYS A 107 -32.07 6.02 0.55
CA CYS A 107 -30.78 5.69 -0.03
C CYS A 107 -30.42 6.65 -1.19
N ASP A 108 -31.37 6.99 -2.05
CA ASP A 108 -31.14 7.91 -3.19
C ASP A 108 -30.78 9.33 -2.73
N VAL A 109 -31.34 9.80 -1.62
CA VAL A 109 -31.02 11.11 -1.04
C VAL A 109 -29.59 11.10 -0.49
N ARG A 110 -29.22 10.04 0.25
CA ARG A 110 -27.88 9.86 0.81
C ARG A 110 -26.83 9.72 -0.29
N PHE A 111 -27.14 8.96 -1.34
CA PHE A 111 -26.30 8.83 -2.54
C PHE A 111 -26.14 10.17 -3.26
N GLY A 112 -27.23 10.91 -3.45
CA GLY A 112 -27.22 12.24 -4.04
C GLY A 112 -26.35 13.24 -3.28
N LEU A 113 -26.42 13.22 -1.93
CA LEU A 113 -25.59 14.04 -1.05
C LEU A 113 -24.11 13.69 -1.19
N ILE A 114 -23.75 12.41 -1.03
CA ILE A 114 -22.36 11.92 -1.16
C ILE A 114 -21.79 12.29 -2.53
N ARG A 115 -22.55 12.03 -3.60
CA ARG A 115 -22.18 12.40 -4.96
C ARG A 115 -21.94 13.89 -5.08
N SER A 116 -22.89 14.73 -4.66
CA SER A 116 -22.78 16.19 -4.75
C SER A 116 -21.51 16.69 -4.07
N LEU A 117 -21.28 16.28 -2.82
CA LEU A 117 -20.11 16.69 -2.04
C LEU A 117 -18.80 16.23 -2.72
N LEU A 118 -18.69 14.98 -3.15
CA LEU A 118 -17.48 14.48 -3.82
C LEU A 118 -17.23 15.16 -5.17
N THR A 119 -18.28 15.44 -5.95
CA THR A 119 -18.15 16.16 -7.23
C THR A 119 -17.77 17.63 -7.06
N SER A 120 -18.01 18.19 -5.87
CA SER A 120 -17.60 19.56 -5.56
C SER A 120 -16.12 19.67 -5.16
N TRP A 121 -15.40 18.55 -5.00
CA TRP A 121 -13.97 18.59 -4.68
C TRP A 121 -13.18 19.09 -5.89
N GLU A 122 -12.37 20.12 -5.68
CA GLU A 122 -11.62 20.77 -6.75
C GLU A 122 -10.13 20.50 -6.59
N LEU A 123 -9.50 19.99 -7.65
CA LEU A 123 -8.05 19.80 -7.71
C LEU A 123 -7.42 20.97 -8.47
N SER A 124 -6.64 21.79 -7.75
CA SER A 124 -5.90 22.91 -8.32
C SER A 124 -4.40 22.70 -8.11
N SER A 125 -3.70 22.30 -9.18
CA SER A 125 -2.30 21.84 -9.14
C SER A 125 -2.11 20.66 -8.16
N GLU A 126 -1.53 20.91 -7.00
CA GLU A 126 -1.26 19.92 -5.94
C GLU A 126 -2.16 20.13 -4.71
N LYS A 127 -3.06 21.12 -4.76
CA LYS A 127 -3.99 21.43 -3.68
C LYS A 127 -5.36 20.87 -4.01
N LEU A 128 -5.92 20.10 -3.08
CA LEU A 128 -7.27 19.58 -3.15
C LEU A 128 -8.16 20.37 -2.20
N ILE A 129 -9.17 21.05 -2.73
CA ILE A 129 -10.23 21.66 -1.94
C ILE A 129 -11.26 20.57 -1.66
N VAL A 130 -11.44 20.25 -0.39
CA VAL A 130 -12.29 19.17 0.10
C VAL A 130 -13.51 19.78 0.79
N ASN A 131 -14.69 19.30 0.39
CA ASN A 131 -15.97 19.68 0.98
C ASN A 131 -16.57 18.48 1.71
N TYR A 132 -16.71 18.62 3.02
CA TYR A 132 -17.44 17.73 3.91
C TYR A 132 -18.78 18.40 4.28
N PRO A 133 -19.75 17.67 4.86
CA PRO A 133 -21.04 18.25 5.25
C PRO A 133 -20.94 19.52 6.12
N PHE A 134 -19.96 19.58 7.02
CA PHE A 134 -19.85 20.65 8.03
C PHE A 134 -18.59 21.52 7.90
N ASN A 135 -17.70 21.19 6.97
CA ASN A 135 -16.40 21.84 6.86
C ASN A 135 -15.86 21.81 5.44
N GLN A 136 -15.12 22.86 5.09
CA GLN A 136 -14.34 22.96 3.87
C GLN A 136 -12.89 23.22 4.25
N PHE A 137 -11.97 22.51 3.61
CA PHE A 137 -10.54 22.67 3.87
C PHE A 137 -9.72 22.31 2.64
N THR A 138 -8.45 22.72 2.64
CA THR A 138 -7.52 22.47 1.54
C THR A 138 -6.43 21.52 2.00
N ILE A 139 -6.21 20.44 1.25
CA ILE A 139 -5.12 19.49 1.47
C ILE A 139 -4.03 19.74 0.43
N ASP A 140 -2.78 19.81 0.89
CA ASP A 140 -1.61 19.77 0.00
C ASP A 140 -1.24 18.31 -0.27
N LEU A 141 -1.54 17.83 -1.48
CA LEU A 141 -1.29 16.44 -1.89
C LEU A 141 0.20 16.13 -2.05
N ALA A 142 1.03 17.14 -2.31
CA ALA A 142 2.48 16.96 -2.43
C ALA A 142 3.14 16.88 -1.06
N ALA A 143 2.65 17.65 -0.08
CA ALA A 143 3.11 17.59 1.30
C ALA A 143 2.55 16.39 2.09
N THR A 144 1.43 15.81 1.65
CA THR A 144 0.78 14.69 2.35
C THR A 144 1.31 13.34 1.86
N GLU A 145 2.36 12.85 2.53
CA GLU A 145 2.95 11.55 2.22
C GLU A 145 2.21 10.36 2.84
N ASN A 146 1.48 10.61 3.94
CA ASN A 146 0.89 9.61 4.84
C ASN A 146 -0.63 9.68 4.84
N TRP A 147 -1.29 8.56 4.56
CA TRP A 147 -2.76 8.46 4.53
C TRP A 147 -3.30 7.42 5.52
N THR A 148 -2.41 6.84 6.32
CA THR A 148 -2.74 5.82 7.34
C THR A 148 -2.41 6.28 8.76
N GLN A 149 -1.83 7.47 8.94
CA GLN A 149 -1.40 7.96 10.25
C GLN A 149 -2.54 8.10 11.28
N SER A 150 -3.77 8.39 10.85
CA SER A 150 -4.92 8.57 11.74
C SER A 150 -5.50 7.26 12.30
N TYR A 151 -5.05 6.11 11.80
CA TYR A 151 -5.55 4.81 12.23
C TYR A 151 -4.81 4.32 13.48
N ASP A 152 -5.57 4.12 14.56
CA ASP A 152 -5.05 3.74 15.86
C ASP A 152 -4.56 2.29 15.90
N ILE A 153 -3.35 2.10 16.41
CA ILE A 153 -2.69 0.80 16.51
C ILE A 153 -3.03 0.07 17.81
N SER A 154 -3.78 0.69 18.71
CA SER A 154 -4.17 0.10 20.00
C SER A 154 -4.79 -1.30 19.89
N PRO A 155 -5.61 -1.64 18.85
CA PRO A 155 -6.18 -2.99 18.74
C PRO A 155 -5.15 -4.08 18.46
N VAL A 156 -3.97 -3.71 17.94
CA VAL A 156 -2.89 -4.64 17.57
C VAL A 156 -1.63 -4.47 18.42
N SER A 157 -1.68 -3.57 19.41
CA SER A 157 -0.53 -3.14 20.21
C SER A 157 0.17 -4.29 20.96
N SER A 158 -0.57 -5.29 21.42
CA SER A 158 -0.02 -6.46 22.13
C SER A 158 0.88 -7.34 21.25
N ALA A 159 0.73 -7.28 19.93
CA ALA A 159 1.49 -8.06 18.96
C ALA A 159 2.31 -7.16 18.01
N ILE A 160 2.56 -5.90 18.38
CA ILE A 160 3.11 -4.90 17.47
C ILE A 160 4.52 -5.24 16.94
N ASP A 161 5.36 -5.85 17.78
CA ASP A 161 6.72 -6.27 17.40
C ASP A 161 6.74 -7.38 16.34
N PRO A 162 6.04 -8.52 16.54
CA PRO A 162 5.97 -9.57 15.52
C PRO A 162 5.22 -9.10 14.26
N ILE A 163 4.22 -8.22 14.38
CA ILE A 163 3.57 -7.57 13.23
C ILE A 163 4.59 -6.79 12.41
N TRP A 164 5.32 -5.87 13.04
CA TRP A 164 6.29 -5.03 12.35
C TRP A 164 7.34 -5.86 11.61
N LYS A 165 7.86 -6.92 12.25
CA LYS A 165 8.79 -7.86 11.60
C LYS A 165 8.13 -8.57 10.42
N SER A 166 6.92 -9.08 10.59
CA SER A 166 6.23 -9.85 9.55
C SER A 166 5.85 -8.98 8.35
N LEU A 167 5.52 -7.71 8.60
CA LEU A 167 5.19 -6.73 7.57
C LEU A 167 6.41 -6.41 6.70
N LEU A 168 7.57 -6.13 7.33
CA LEU A 168 8.81 -5.82 6.58
C LEU A 168 9.39 -7.03 5.83
N SER A 169 9.23 -8.24 6.37
CA SER A 169 9.81 -9.47 5.81
C SER A 169 8.81 -10.33 5.04
N ASN A 170 7.61 -9.81 4.82
CA ASN A 170 6.54 -10.42 4.04
C ASN A 170 6.14 -11.84 4.49
N GLN A 171 6.11 -12.06 5.82
CA GLN A 171 5.81 -13.36 6.43
C GLN A 171 4.31 -13.68 6.55
N GLY A 172 3.43 -12.79 6.11
CA GLY A 172 1.99 -12.97 6.23
C GLY A 172 1.46 -12.54 7.61
N ILE A 173 0.44 -11.70 7.62
CA ILE A 173 -0.31 -11.27 8.80
C ILE A 173 -1.81 -11.51 8.53
N LEU A 174 -2.46 -12.23 9.43
CA LEU A 174 -3.91 -12.44 9.42
C LEU A 174 -4.55 -11.73 10.61
N ILE A 175 -5.53 -10.88 10.34
CA ILE A 175 -6.36 -10.21 11.33
C ILE A 175 -7.76 -10.81 11.28
N LEU A 176 -8.19 -11.36 12.41
CA LEU A 176 -9.54 -11.82 12.67
C LEU A 176 -10.22 -10.78 13.56
N GLY A 177 -11.03 -9.90 12.98
CA GLY A 177 -11.72 -8.86 13.75
C GLY A 177 -13.19 -9.20 13.99
N ALA A 178 -13.79 -8.64 15.04
CA ALA A 178 -15.22 -8.85 15.32
C ALA A 178 -16.14 -8.20 14.26
N THR A 179 -15.72 -7.09 13.67
CA THR A 179 -16.46 -6.37 12.61
C THR A 179 -15.56 -6.03 11.42
N ALA A 180 -16.17 -5.77 10.28
CA ALA A 180 -15.46 -5.34 9.07
C ALA A 180 -14.75 -3.99 9.26
N GLU A 181 -15.38 -3.07 10.00
CA GLU A 181 -14.76 -1.79 10.41
C GLU A 181 -13.48 -2.04 11.21
N ILE A 182 -13.54 -2.86 12.27
CA ILE A 182 -12.37 -3.22 13.09
C ILE A 182 -11.27 -3.86 12.23
N CYS A 183 -11.62 -4.79 11.35
CA CYS A 183 -10.66 -5.43 10.45
C CYS A 183 -9.95 -4.41 9.56
N SER A 184 -10.74 -3.58 8.87
CA SER A 184 -10.20 -2.62 7.92
C SER A 184 -9.36 -1.54 8.60
N ASN A 185 -9.81 -1.03 9.75
CA ASN A 185 -9.05 -0.10 10.57
C ASN A 185 -7.75 -0.72 11.10
N ALA A 186 -7.78 -1.97 11.56
CA ALA A 186 -6.57 -2.66 12.03
C ALA A 186 -5.56 -2.89 10.91
N VAL A 187 -5.99 -3.27 9.69
CA VAL A 187 -5.09 -3.37 8.54
C VAL A 187 -4.44 -2.03 8.25
N LEU A 188 -5.21 -0.95 8.20
CA LEU A 188 -4.71 0.40 7.93
C LEU A 188 -3.80 0.91 9.05
N ALA A 189 -4.09 0.60 10.31
CA ALA A 189 -3.24 0.89 11.46
C ALA A 189 -1.90 0.14 11.37
N ILE A 190 -1.89 -1.12 10.93
CA ILE A 190 -0.65 -1.86 10.69
C ILE A 190 0.19 -1.20 9.59
N LEU A 191 -0.41 -0.65 8.54
CA LEU A 191 0.33 0.08 7.51
C LEU A 191 0.96 1.37 8.05
N SER A 192 0.32 2.01 9.03
CA SER A 192 0.78 3.29 9.59
C SER A 192 2.11 3.19 10.34
N ILE A 193 2.47 2.00 10.87
CA ILE A 193 3.68 1.85 11.71
C ILE A 193 4.98 1.76 10.92
N ILE A 194 4.89 1.56 9.60
CA ILE A 194 6.04 1.58 8.70
C ILE A 194 6.19 2.91 7.96
N GLU A 195 5.28 3.86 8.14
CA GLU A 195 5.43 5.20 7.58
C GLU A 195 6.80 5.81 7.98
N PRO A 196 7.50 6.51 7.07
CA PRO A 196 7.05 6.95 5.74
C PRO A 196 7.22 5.90 4.61
N LEU A 197 7.54 4.64 4.93
CA LEU A 197 7.57 3.57 3.94
C LEU A 197 6.15 3.26 3.46
N LYS A 198 5.95 3.23 2.13
CA LYS A 198 4.69 2.79 1.52
C LYS A 198 4.75 1.29 1.27
N TYR A 199 3.73 0.57 1.71
CA TYR A 199 3.61 -0.87 1.49
C TYR A 199 3.17 -1.16 0.05
N TYR A 200 3.82 -2.12 -0.61
CA TYR A 200 3.56 -2.50 -2.01
C TYR A 200 3.26 -3.98 -2.22
N ASP A 201 3.44 -4.81 -1.20
CA ASP A 201 3.13 -6.23 -1.30
C ASP A 201 1.60 -6.48 -1.32
N PRO A 202 1.11 -7.59 -1.89
CA PRO A 202 -0.32 -7.84 -2.00
C PRO A 202 -1.03 -7.89 -0.64
N LEU A 203 -2.17 -7.21 -0.51
CA LEU A 203 -2.99 -7.19 0.71
C LEU A 203 -4.48 -7.26 0.41
N LEU A 204 -5.25 -7.66 1.43
CA LEU A 204 -6.71 -7.59 1.50
C LEU A 204 -7.09 -6.81 2.77
N ILE A 205 -7.58 -5.58 2.59
CA ILE A 205 -7.97 -4.71 3.72
C ILE A 205 -9.14 -5.35 4.49
N TYR A 206 -10.12 -5.85 3.75
CA TYR A 206 -11.21 -6.65 4.27
C TYR A 206 -11.69 -7.64 3.21
N THR A 207 -11.93 -8.88 3.63
CA THR A 207 -12.48 -9.96 2.81
C THR A 207 -13.34 -10.90 3.66
N LYS A 208 -14.25 -11.64 3.03
CA LYS A 208 -15.17 -12.60 3.66
C LYS A 208 -15.66 -13.64 2.63
N SER A 209 -16.47 -14.60 3.07
CA SER A 209 -17.17 -15.51 2.18
C SER A 209 -18.01 -14.73 1.16
N GLY A 210 -17.88 -15.09 -0.11
CA GLY A 210 -18.45 -14.38 -1.26
C GLY A 210 -17.41 -13.58 -2.06
N ASP A 211 -16.26 -13.25 -1.48
CA ASP A 211 -15.09 -12.77 -2.23
C ASP A 211 -14.26 -13.97 -2.73
N PRO A 212 -14.06 -14.16 -4.05
CA PRO A 212 -13.28 -15.27 -4.60
C PRO A 212 -11.86 -15.36 -4.01
N ARG A 213 -11.28 -14.23 -3.61
CA ARG A 213 -9.94 -14.16 -3.03
C ARG A 213 -9.88 -14.73 -1.62
N PHE A 214 -11.00 -14.77 -0.91
CA PHE A 214 -11.09 -15.43 0.39
C PHE A 214 -10.90 -16.95 0.24
N GLN A 215 -11.40 -17.54 -0.84
CA GLN A 215 -11.21 -18.96 -1.12
C GLN A 215 -9.73 -19.32 -1.30
N GLU A 216 -8.95 -18.47 -1.98
CA GLU A 216 -7.49 -18.65 -2.12
C GLU A 216 -6.77 -18.72 -0.76
N ILE A 217 -7.31 -18.03 0.25
CA ILE A 217 -6.79 -18.03 1.62
C ILE A 217 -7.11 -19.35 2.30
N LEU A 218 -8.36 -19.82 2.22
CA LEU A 218 -8.76 -21.12 2.76
C LEU A 218 -7.96 -22.27 2.11
N ASP A 219 -7.70 -22.16 0.81
CA ASP A 219 -6.92 -23.13 0.05
C ASP A 219 -5.41 -23.03 0.29
N GLY A 220 -4.95 -21.99 0.99
CA GLY A 220 -3.54 -21.75 1.31
C GLY A 220 -2.65 -21.43 0.10
N SER A 221 -3.25 -21.12 -1.05
CA SER A 221 -2.56 -20.68 -2.28
C SER A 221 -2.44 -19.16 -2.37
N THR A 222 -2.80 -18.44 -1.31
CA THR A 222 -2.86 -16.98 -1.30
C THR A 222 -1.52 -16.30 -1.55
N LYS A 223 -1.53 -15.31 -2.45
CA LYS A 223 -0.44 -14.35 -2.63
C LYS A 223 -0.48 -13.20 -1.61
N TYR A 224 -1.59 -13.03 -0.90
CA TYR A 224 -1.84 -11.91 0.02
C TYR A 224 -1.08 -12.08 1.33
N LYS A 225 -0.54 -10.97 1.82
CA LYS A 225 0.46 -10.93 2.90
C LYS A 225 0.01 -10.16 4.12
N LEU A 226 -1.05 -9.40 3.96
CA LEU A 226 -1.80 -8.76 5.03
C LEU A 226 -3.28 -8.94 4.71
N VAL A 227 -4.02 -9.59 5.59
CA VAL A 227 -5.42 -9.97 5.37
C VAL A 227 -6.24 -9.60 6.60
N GLY A 228 -7.29 -8.80 6.40
CA GLY A 228 -8.35 -8.59 7.39
C GLY A 228 -9.61 -9.39 7.04
N THR A 229 -10.18 -10.10 8.01
CA THR A 229 -11.46 -10.79 7.84
C THR A 229 -12.21 -10.94 9.16
N THR A 230 -13.53 -11.05 9.08
CA THR A 230 -14.39 -11.37 10.23
C THR A 230 -14.59 -12.87 10.42
N GLU A 231 -14.18 -13.69 9.45
CA GLU A 231 -14.47 -15.13 9.46
C GLU A 231 -13.36 -15.90 10.17
N ALA A 232 -13.74 -16.61 11.23
CA ALA A 232 -12.81 -17.45 11.96
C ALA A 232 -12.49 -18.73 11.17
N PHE A 233 -11.22 -18.94 10.85
CA PHE A 233 -10.71 -20.18 10.26
C PHE A 233 -9.30 -20.47 10.78
N GLN A 234 -8.86 -21.72 10.62
CA GLN A 234 -7.47 -22.08 10.93
C GLN A 234 -6.62 -21.97 9.66
N PRO A 235 -5.64 -21.05 9.59
CA PRO A 235 -4.77 -20.95 8.42
C PRO A 235 -3.85 -22.16 8.30
N LYS A 236 -3.43 -22.48 7.07
CA LYS A 236 -2.48 -23.56 6.84
C LYS A 236 -1.12 -23.24 7.46
N LYS A 237 -0.40 -24.26 7.89
CA LYS A 237 0.91 -24.11 8.53
C LYS A 237 1.87 -23.31 7.64
N GLY A 238 2.41 -22.22 8.18
CA GLY A 238 3.38 -21.35 7.48
C GLY A 238 2.76 -20.33 6.52
N GLN A 239 1.44 -20.28 6.40
CA GLN A 239 0.75 -19.31 5.54
C GLN A 239 0.85 -17.87 6.10
N PHE A 240 0.68 -17.72 7.41
CA PHE A 240 0.82 -16.45 8.12
C PHE A 240 1.79 -16.62 9.28
N GLY A 241 2.74 -15.69 9.40
CA GLY A 241 3.68 -15.62 10.51
C GLY A 241 3.06 -15.04 11.78
N VAL A 242 2.00 -14.25 11.63
CA VAL A 242 1.25 -13.65 12.75
C VAL A 242 -0.25 -13.78 12.49
N VAL A 243 -0.98 -14.22 13.50
CA VAL A 243 -2.45 -14.29 13.51
C VAL A 243 -2.93 -13.55 14.75
N ILE A 244 -3.85 -12.60 14.57
CA ILE A 244 -4.36 -11.73 15.63
C ILE A 244 -5.86 -11.84 15.66
N ASN A 245 -6.43 -12.03 16.85
CA ASN A 245 -7.86 -11.92 17.07
C ASN A 245 -8.15 -10.61 17.80
N ILE A 246 -8.95 -9.74 17.19
CA ILE A 246 -9.34 -8.44 17.72
C ILE A 246 -10.81 -8.51 18.11
N PRO A 247 -11.12 -8.57 19.42
CA PRO A 247 -12.50 -8.59 19.87
C PRO A 247 -13.18 -7.24 19.59
N ASP A 248 -14.51 -7.24 19.69
CA ASP A 248 -15.24 -5.98 19.77
C ASP A 248 -14.93 -5.31 21.11
N GLY A 249 -14.81 -3.98 21.10
CA GLY A 249 -14.51 -3.24 22.31
C GLY A 249 -13.90 -1.87 22.09
N HIS A 250 -13.83 -1.12 23.18
CA HIS A 250 -13.15 0.16 23.22
C HIS A 250 -11.65 -0.05 23.46
N PHE A 251 -10.84 0.55 22.59
CA PHE A 251 -9.39 0.56 22.73
C PHE A 251 -8.93 1.97 23.12
N THR A 252 -7.89 2.06 23.95
CA THR A 252 -7.29 3.34 24.31
C THR A 252 -6.21 3.69 23.28
N PRO A 253 -6.31 4.85 22.60
CA PRO A 253 -5.31 5.26 21.63
C PRO A 253 -3.89 5.26 22.18
N CYS A 254 -2.94 4.80 21.37
CA CYS A 254 -1.52 4.73 21.76
C CYS A 254 -0.59 5.37 20.70
N PRO A 255 -0.75 6.68 20.41
CA PRO A 255 0.02 7.37 19.37
C PRO A 255 1.53 7.37 19.64
N GLU A 256 1.97 7.32 20.90
CA GLU A 256 3.38 7.23 21.26
C GLU A 256 4.00 5.93 20.75
N LEU A 257 3.29 4.81 20.86
CA LEU A 257 3.75 3.51 20.39
C LEU A 257 3.84 3.52 18.86
N GLN A 258 2.85 4.10 18.17
CA GLN A 258 2.87 4.25 16.72
C GLN A 258 4.10 5.04 16.25
N ASN A 259 4.37 6.19 16.86
CA ASN A 259 5.55 7.01 16.56
C ASN A 259 6.86 6.25 16.84
N GLN A 260 6.94 5.49 17.93
CA GLN A 260 8.12 4.66 18.22
C GLN A 260 8.41 3.67 17.07
N TYR A 261 7.39 3.04 16.49
CA TYR A 261 7.58 2.10 15.39
C TYR A 261 7.88 2.78 14.05
N GLN A 262 7.31 3.95 13.77
CA GLN A 262 7.69 4.77 12.62
C GLN A 262 9.16 5.18 12.69
N GLN A 263 9.63 5.60 13.86
CA GLN A 263 11.04 5.90 14.11
C GLN A 263 11.92 4.65 13.97
N LYS A 264 11.47 3.50 14.47
CA LYS A 264 12.16 2.21 14.34
C LYS A 264 12.32 1.83 12.86
N THR A 265 11.28 1.99 12.05
CA THR A 265 11.31 1.78 10.59
C THR A 265 12.30 2.73 9.92
N THR A 266 12.25 4.02 10.24
CA THR A 266 13.16 5.03 9.70
C THR A 266 14.63 4.73 10.04
N ARG A 267 14.92 4.30 11.28
CA ARG A 267 16.25 3.89 11.69
C ARG A 267 16.71 2.64 10.94
N PHE A 268 15.83 1.65 10.77
CA PHE A 268 16.14 0.44 10.01
C PHE A 268 16.58 0.78 8.59
N PHE A 269 15.77 1.55 7.85
CA PHE A 269 16.08 1.92 6.47
C PHE A 269 17.23 2.91 6.33
N SER A 270 17.50 3.75 7.34
CA SER A 270 18.72 4.57 7.39
C SER A 270 19.97 3.70 7.39
N VAL A 271 20.01 2.63 8.18
CA VAL A 271 21.15 1.70 8.20
C VAL A 271 21.30 0.97 6.87
N VAL A 272 20.19 0.51 6.28
CA VAL A 272 20.21 -0.10 4.94
C VAL A 272 20.78 0.87 3.91
N LEU A 273 20.33 2.13 3.92
CA LEU A 273 20.80 3.15 2.99
C LEU A 273 22.31 3.43 3.17
N SER A 274 22.81 3.45 4.41
CA SER A 274 24.25 3.54 4.69
C SER A 274 25.04 2.36 4.08
N ALA A 275 24.53 1.13 4.21
CA ALA A 275 25.16 -0.04 3.59
C ALA A 275 25.17 0.05 2.06
N MET A 276 24.06 0.47 1.45
CA MET A 276 23.97 0.72 0.00
C MET A 276 24.96 1.80 -0.46
N ASN A 277 25.07 2.90 0.30
CA ASN A 277 26.03 3.97 0.02
C ASN A 277 27.46 3.47 0.04
N GLN A 278 27.81 2.58 0.97
CA GLN A 278 29.15 2.02 0.99
C GLN A 278 29.43 1.18 -0.25
N ALA A 279 28.47 0.35 -0.66
CA ALA A 279 28.63 -0.51 -1.82
C ALA A 279 28.91 0.30 -3.10
N LEU A 280 28.25 1.46 -3.25
CA LEU A 280 28.45 2.37 -4.37
C LEU A 280 29.89 2.89 -4.52
N TYR A 281 30.68 3.03 -3.44
CA TYR A 281 32.07 3.48 -3.56
C TYR A 281 32.94 2.53 -4.40
N THR A 282 32.55 1.27 -4.51
CA THR A 282 33.31 0.25 -5.25
C THR A 282 32.63 -0.19 -6.54
N ASP A 283 31.35 0.14 -6.69
CA ASP A 283 30.51 -0.32 -7.79
C ASP A 283 29.38 0.69 -8.10
N PRO A 284 29.55 1.54 -9.12
CA PRO A 284 28.52 2.53 -9.49
C PRO A 284 27.22 1.89 -10.02
N TYR A 285 27.23 0.59 -10.34
CA TYR A 285 26.05 -0.14 -10.82
C TYR A 285 25.29 -0.88 -9.71
N PHE A 286 25.74 -0.78 -8.46
CA PHE A 286 25.22 -1.59 -7.36
C PHE A 286 23.69 -1.49 -7.22
N ASP A 287 23.16 -0.27 -7.10
CA ASP A 287 21.72 -0.05 -6.93
C ASP A 287 20.91 -0.18 -8.22
N ILE A 288 21.52 0.20 -9.36
CA ILE A 288 20.90 0.11 -10.68
C ILE A 288 20.57 -1.34 -11.06
N LEU A 289 21.37 -2.27 -10.57
CA LEU A 289 21.21 -3.71 -10.85
C LEU A 289 20.62 -4.48 -9.67
N GLU A 290 20.11 -3.76 -8.67
CA GLU A 290 19.51 -4.32 -7.46
C GLU A 290 20.39 -5.41 -6.81
N LYS A 291 21.72 -5.18 -6.77
CA LYS A 291 22.67 -6.16 -6.23
C LYS A 291 22.40 -6.41 -4.74
N PRO A 292 22.59 -7.65 -4.24
CA PRO A 292 22.31 -8.00 -2.85
C PRO A 292 23.21 -7.25 -1.87
N ILE A 293 22.64 -6.77 -0.76
CA ILE A 293 23.37 -6.04 0.29
C ILE A 293 24.03 -7.03 1.26
N SER A 294 25.18 -7.56 0.85
CA SER A 294 25.88 -8.66 1.56
C SER A 294 26.52 -8.30 2.91
N ASN A 295 26.81 -7.01 3.15
CA ASN A 295 27.56 -6.54 4.31
C ASN A 295 26.69 -5.88 5.39
N ILE A 296 25.36 -6.04 5.37
CA ILE A 296 24.51 -5.31 6.34
C ILE A 296 24.84 -5.63 7.81
N GLN A 297 25.34 -6.84 8.09
CA GLN A 297 25.75 -7.25 9.43
C GLN A 297 26.94 -6.44 9.98
N THR A 298 27.82 -5.93 9.11
CA THR A 298 28.97 -5.13 9.55
C THR A 298 28.55 -3.77 10.10
N TYR A 299 27.38 -3.25 9.71
CA TYR A 299 26.86 -1.95 10.16
C TYR A 299 26.04 -2.01 11.45
N THR A 300 25.63 -3.21 11.84
CA THR A 300 24.52 -3.38 12.79
C THR A 300 24.97 -3.95 14.12
N GLN A 301 26.27 -4.20 14.30
CA GLN A 301 26.88 -4.72 15.53
C GLN A 301 26.12 -5.93 16.11
N ASN A 302 25.65 -6.84 15.25
CA ASN A 302 24.83 -8.00 15.63
C ASN A 302 23.47 -7.65 16.26
N SER A 303 22.90 -6.48 15.97
CA SER A 303 21.53 -6.16 16.37
C SER A 303 20.57 -7.27 15.91
N PRO A 304 19.70 -7.78 16.80
CA PRO A 304 18.70 -8.79 16.44
C PRO A 304 17.79 -8.39 15.28
N LEU A 305 17.67 -7.08 15.01
CA LEU A 305 16.88 -6.54 13.90
C LEU A 305 17.51 -6.77 12.52
N PHE A 306 18.80 -7.12 12.46
CA PHE A 306 19.56 -7.28 11.22
C PHE A 306 20.16 -8.69 11.10
N GLN A 307 19.47 -9.68 11.67
CA GLN A 307 19.76 -11.07 11.36
C GLN A 307 19.67 -11.28 9.85
N LYS A 308 20.67 -11.94 9.27
CA LYS A 308 20.78 -12.15 7.82
C LYS A 308 19.50 -12.73 7.22
N GLN A 309 18.92 -13.75 7.86
CA GLN A 309 17.69 -14.39 7.39
C GLN A 309 16.49 -13.45 7.33
N PHE A 310 16.38 -12.50 8.27
CA PHE A 310 15.31 -11.50 8.24
C PHE A 310 15.55 -10.54 7.07
N PHE A 311 16.76 -10.01 6.95
CA PHE A 311 17.10 -9.06 5.90
C PHE A 311 16.99 -9.66 4.49
N ASP A 312 17.43 -10.91 4.30
CA ASP A 312 17.30 -11.66 3.04
C ASP A 312 15.83 -11.79 2.58
N ARG A 313 14.88 -11.73 3.52
CA ARG A 313 13.44 -11.71 3.21
C ARG A 313 12.97 -10.29 2.89
N VAL A 314 13.38 -9.31 3.69
CA VAL A 314 13.09 -7.89 3.45
C VAL A 314 13.51 -7.47 2.05
N GLU A 315 14.72 -7.80 1.62
CA GLU A 315 15.27 -7.41 0.30
C GLU A 315 14.46 -7.98 -0.88
N LYS A 316 13.71 -9.08 -0.66
CA LYS A 316 12.89 -9.73 -1.68
C LYS A 316 11.49 -9.14 -1.80
N THR A 317 11.06 -8.29 -0.88
CA THR A 317 9.70 -7.71 -0.88
C THR A 317 9.52 -6.66 -1.96
N GLU A 318 8.29 -6.50 -2.47
CA GLU A 318 8.00 -5.41 -3.42
C GLU A 318 8.12 -4.05 -2.72
N THR A 319 7.72 -3.99 -1.44
CA THR A 319 7.89 -2.81 -0.60
C THR A 319 9.34 -2.32 -0.59
N PHE A 320 10.30 -3.24 -0.35
CA PHE A 320 11.72 -2.90 -0.35
C PHE A 320 12.22 -2.48 -1.73
N ARG A 321 11.86 -3.20 -2.79
CA ARG A 321 12.29 -2.87 -4.16
C ARG A 321 11.80 -1.48 -4.57
N HIS A 322 10.55 -1.14 -4.29
CA HIS A 322 10.02 0.20 -4.56
C HIS A 322 10.75 1.28 -3.75
N TRP A 323 11.02 1.04 -2.46
CA TRP A 323 11.80 1.96 -1.64
C TRP A 323 13.23 2.15 -2.19
N ARG A 324 13.92 1.05 -2.51
CA ARG A 324 15.28 1.06 -3.07
C ARG A 324 15.32 1.83 -4.38
N ASN A 325 14.35 1.59 -5.26
CA ASN A 325 14.24 2.27 -6.55
C ASN A 325 14.04 3.78 -6.41
N ARG A 326 13.32 4.25 -5.38
CA ARG A 326 13.22 5.69 -5.08
C ARG A 326 14.53 6.30 -4.58
N LYS A 327 15.41 5.50 -3.98
CA LYS A 327 16.71 5.94 -3.47
C LYS A 327 17.85 5.77 -4.47
N LYS A 328 17.62 5.14 -5.63
CA LYS A 328 18.68 4.78 -6.59
C LYS A 328 19.43 6.00 -7.16
N ILE A 329 18.74 7.11 -7.40
CA ILE A 329 19.35 8.36 -7.90
C ILE A 329 19.58 9.29 -6.71
N ARG A 330 20.83 9.40 -6.29
CA ARG A 330 21.26 10.26 -5.17
C ARG A 330 22.71 10.72 -5.37
N GLU A 331 23.17 11.63 -4.52
CA GLU A 331 24.52 12.20 -4.58
C GLU A 331 25.61 11.12 -4.55
N GLN A 332 25.44 10.06 -3.76
CA GLN A 332 26.41 8.96 -3.68
C GLN A 332 26.49 8.16 -4.99
N THR A 333 25.37 7.98 -5.70
CA THR A 333 25.36 7.35 -7.03
C THR A 333 26.15 8.19 -8.02
N ARG A 334 25.91 9.51 -8.01
CA ARG A 334 26.69 10.46 -8.82
C ARG A 334 28.18 10.37 -8.48
N GLY A 335 28.53 10.47 -7.20
CA GLY A 335 29.91 10.38 -6.73
C GLY A 335 30.60 9.08 -7.15
N ALA A 336 29.89 7.95 -7.10
CA ALA A 336 30.40 6.66 -7.53
C ALA A 336 30.76 6.63 -9.03
N PHE A 337 29.87 7.10 -9.90
CA PHE A 337 30.16 7.17 -11.34
C PHE A 337 31.34 8.10 -11.64
N LEU A 338 31.44 9.23 -10.93
CA LEU A 338 32.55 10.17 -11.10
C LEU A 338 33.89 9.60 -10.59
N SER A 339 33.85 8.72 -9.59
CA SER A 339 35.05 8.21 -8.91
C SER A 339 35.56 6.89 -9.49
N VAL A 340 34.68 6.03 -10.00
CA VAL A 340 35.03 4.69 -10.48
C VAL A 340 35.12 4.68 -12.01
N PRO A 341 36.30 4.47 -12.61
CA PRO A 341 36.44 4.41 -14.06
C PRO A 341 35.56 3.33 -14.69
N SER A 342 34.92 3.65 -15.83
CA SER A 342 34.09 2.70 -16.58
C SER A 342 34.77 1.37 -16.88
N SER A 343 36.07 1.36 -17.14
CA SER A 343 36.85 0.14 -17.39
C SER A 343 36.96 -0.77 -16.18
N GLU A 344 37.00 -0.22 -14.96
CA GLU A 344 37.01 -0.99 -13.72
C GLU A 344 35.59 -1.47 -13.38
N ALA A 345 34.63 -0.54 -13.40
CA ALA A 345 33.25 -0.82 -13.05
C ALA A 345 32.66 -1.93 -13.92
N LEU A 346 32.93 -1.90 -15.23
CA LEU A 346 32.43 -2.92 -16.15
C LEU A 346 33.03 -4.30 -15.88
N LYS A 347 34.27 -4.44 -15.41
CA LYS A 347 34.82 -5.79 -15.11
C LYS A 347 33.97 -6.58 -14.11
N LYS A 348 33.27 -5.87 -13.22
CA LYS A 348 32.38 -6.44 -12.18
C LYS A 348 30.94 -6.63 -12.67
N LEU A 349 30.64 -6.28 -13.92
CA LEU A 349 29.31 -6.35 -14.52
C LEU A 349 29.15 -7.66 -15.31
N PRO A 350 28.18 -8.52 -14.96
CA PRO A 350 27.82 -9.70 -15.75
C PRO A 350 27.29 -9.33 -17.14
N ASP A 351 27.55 -10.17 -18.14
CA ASP A 351 27.18 -9.88 -19.53
C ASP A 351 25.64 -9.84 -19.74
N ASP A 352 24.90 -10.69 -19.04
CA ASP A 352 23.43 -10.74 -19.04
C ASP A 352 22.78 -9.47 -18.46
N LYS A 353 23.55 -8.64 -17.73
CA LYS A 353 23.08 -7.40 -17.12
C LYS A 353 23.43 -6.15 -17.91
N LEU A 354 24.14 -6.27 -19.04
CA LEU A 354 24.62 -5.11 -19.81
C LEU A 354 23.48 -4.27 -20.39
N ILE A 355 22.40 -4.89 -20.87
CA ILE A 355 21.24 -4.19 -21.42
C ILE A 355 20.53 -3.38 -20.32
N VAL A 356 20.23 -4.01 -19.19
CA VAL A 356 19.61 -3.35 -18.03
C VAL A 356 20.47 -2.17 -17.55
N ALA A 357 21.80 -2.37 -17.46
CA ALA A 357 22.73 -1.31 -17.10
C ALA A 357 22.71 -0.16 -18.12
N GLN A 358 22.66 -0.44 -19.41
CA GLN A 358 22.60 0.58 -20.47
C GLN A 358 21.32 1.42 -20.34
N ASP A 359 20.17 0.77 -20.17
CA ASP A 359 18.87 1.45 -20.07
C ASP A 359 18.80 2.35 -18.84
N GLU A 360 19.24 1.87 -17.69
CA GLU A 360 19.22 2.64 -16.46
C GLU A 360 20.24 3.79 -16.46
N VAL A 361 21.46 3.58 -16.98
CA VAL A 361 22.43 4.68 -17.14
C VAL A 361 21.91 5.73 -18.12
N THR A 362 21.18 5.33 -19.17
CA THR A 362 20.53 6.25 -20.10
C THR A 362 19.46 7.08 -19.40
N ARG A 363 18.63 6.46 -18.55
CA ARG A 363 17.64 7.18 -17.74
C ARG A 363 18.31 8.19 -16.81
N ILE A 364 19.38 7.80 -16.11
CA ILE A 364 20.14 8.69 -15.22
C ILE A 364 20.73 9.87 -16.00
N TYR A 365 21.32 9.60 -17.18
CA TYR A 365 21.86 10.62 -18.07
C TYR A 365 20.81 11.67 -18.45
N ASN A 366 19.59 11.22 -18.79
CA ASN A 366 18.48 12.11 -19.15
C ASN A 366 17.96 12.94 -17.96
N THR A 367 18.08 12.43 -16.73
CA THR A 367 17.69 13.17 -15.51
C THR A 367 18.77 14.12 -15.01
N ALA A 368 20.04 13.94 -15.38
CA ALA A 368 21.18 14.74 -14.93
C ALA A 368 21.31 16.10 -15.64
N ASN A 369 20.18 16.72 -16.02
CA ASN A 369 20.17 18.01 -16.72
C ASN A 369 20.81 19.10 -15.85
N GLY A 370 21.77 19.81 -16.43
CA GLY A 370 22.53 20.86 -15.74
C GLY A 370 23.89 20.42 -15.18
N ASP A 371 24.18 19.12 -15.11
CA ASP A 371 25.48 18.61 -14.70
C ASP A 371 26.28 18.06 -15.89
N GLN A 372 26.95 18.95 -16.61
CA GLN A 372 27.72 18.61 -17.82
C GLN A 372 28.86 17.63 -17.55
N HIS A 373 29.50 17.74 -16.38
CA HIS A 373 30.60 16.85 -16.00
C HIS A 373 30.07 15.42 -15.81
N TYR A 374 28.99 15.28 -15.04
CA TYR A 374 28.37 13.98 -14.80
C TYR A 374 27.82 13.35 -16.10
N GLN A 375 27.15 14.14 -16.94
CA GLN A 375 26.69 13.70 -18.25
C GLN A 375 27.83 13.18 -19.15
N THR A 376 28.99 13.83 -19.12
CA THR A 376 30.17 13.39 -19.88
C THR A 376 30.67 12.05 -19.40
N VAL A 377 30.74 11.84 -18.07
CA VAL A 377 31.13 10.55 -17.49
C VAL A 377 30.12 9.45 -17.83
N LEU A 378 28.82 9.71 -17.70
CA LEU A 378 27.78 8.75 -18.07
C LEU A 378 27.86 8.36 -19.56
N LYS A 379 28.15 9.31 -20.47
CA LYS A 379 28.40 9.00 -21.90
C LYS A 379 29.57 8.05 -22.10
N ILE A 380 30.66 8.20 -21.34
CA ILE A 380 31.82 7.30 -21.40
C ILE A 380 31.39 5.89 -20.97
N HIS A 381 30.64 5.77 -19.87
CA HIS A 381 30.10 4.48 -19.41
C HIS A 381 29.17 3.85 -20.47
N LEU A 382 28.24 4.62 -21.05
CA LEU A 382 27.35 4.13 -22.11
C LEU A 382 28.10 3.62 -23.34
N LYS A 383 29.13 4.34 -23.79
CA LYS A 383 30.00 3.90 -24.90
C LYS A 383 30.72 2.59 -24.57
N ALA A 384 31.22 2.46 -23.34
CA ALA A 384 31.94 1.28 -22.90
C ALA A 384 31.00 0.06 -22.77
N ILE A 385 29.78 0.25 -22.27
CA ILE A 385 28.72 -0.79 -22.25
C ILE A 385 28.39 -1.22 -23.68
N ALA A 386 28.09 -0.28 -24.58
CA ALA A 386 27.74 -0.58 -25.97
C ALA A 386 28.86 -1.33 -26.72
N LYS A 387 30.13 -0.98 -26.45
CA LYS A 387 31.29 -1.70 -27.00
C LYS A 387 31.32 -3.15 -26.51
N ARG A 388 31.07 -3.39 -25.22
CA ARG A 388 31.05 -4.75 -24.66
C ARG A 388 29.90 -5.59 -25.22
N ILE A 389 28.70 -5.02 -25.34
CA ILE A 389 27.54 -5.69 -25.96
C ILE A 389 27.86 -6.14 -27.38
N LYS A 390 28.45 -5.26 -28.21
CA LYS A 390 28.84 -5.60 -29.59
C LYS A 390 29.92 -6.69 -29.69
N GLY A 391 30.70 -6.86 -28.62
CA GLY A 391 31.75 -7.88 -28.56
C GLY A 391 31.25 -9.24 -28.05
N LEU A 392 29.99 -9.34 -27.61
CA LEU A 392 29.43 -10.62 -27.20
C LEU A 392 29.20 -11.52 -28.41
N PRO A 393 29.50 -12.83 -28.30
CA PRO A 393 29.15 -13.78 -29.35
C PRO A 393 27.63 -13.78 -29.54
N VAL A 394 27.18 -13.78 -30.79
CA VAL A 394 25.76 -13.94 -31.12
C VAL A 394 25.36 -15.34 -30.71
N VAL A 395 24.59 -15.46 -29.62
CA VAL A 395 23.97 -16.73 -29.23
C VAL A 395 22.82 -16.95 -30.20
N ILE A 396 23.03 -17.85 -31.17
CA ILE A 396 21.96 -18.34 -32.03
C ILE A 396 21.24 -19.40 -31.20
N GLU A 397 20.05 -19.07 -30.69
CA GLU A 397 19.16 -20.03 -30.02
C GLU A 397 18.52 -21.01 -31.00
#